data_AF-A0AAV1RV85-F1
#
_entry.id   AF-A0AAV1RV85-F1
#
_cell.length_a   1.000
_cell.length_b   1.000
_cell.length_c   1.000
_cell.angle_alpha   90.00
_cell.angle_beta   90.00
_cell.angle_gamma   90.00
#
_symmetry.space_group_name_H-M   'P 1'
#
loop_
_entity.id
_entity.type
_entity.pdbx_description
1 polymer ?
#
loop_
_entity_poly.entity_id
_entity_poly.type
_entity_poly.pdbx_seq_one_letter_code
_entity_poly.pdbx_strand_id
1 'polypeptide(L)'
;MAGSHTIGFSRCTSFRGRIYNDSNIDSAFVKSLQRICPRSGNDSLLAPLDLRTPTFFDNSYYRNLLNKKGLLHSDQEFFNGSSADLLVKTYARNPFTFFNDFAKAMVKMSSIRPVTGNRGEIRKNCRQAN
;
A
#
# COMPACT_ATOMS: atom_id res chain seq x y z
N MET A 1 -6.60 5.75 -2.51
CA MET A 1 -6.59 4.74 -1.41
C MET A 1 -5.25 4.02 -1.31
N ALA A 2 -4.66 3.51 -2.41
CA ALA A 2 -3.36 2.79 -2.37
C ALA A 2 -2.24 3.49 -1.58
N GLY A 3 -2.22 4.83 -1.55
CA GLY A 3 -1.32 5.61 -0.68
C GLY A 3 -1.41 5.31 0.83
N SER A 4 -2.37 4.51 1.31
CA SER A 4 -2.34 3.99 2.68
C SER A 4 -1.14 3.09 2.95
N HIS A 5 -0.54 2.49 1.90
CA HIS A 5 0.71 1.74 1.97
C HIS A 5 1.94 2.63 2.25
N THR A 6 1.76 3.93 2.48
CA THR A 6 2.80 4.80 3.05
C THR A 6 3.18 4.42 4.49
N ILE A 7 2.33 3.64 5.19
CA ILE A 7 2.61 3.07 6.50
C ILE A 7 2.39 1.56 6.54
N GLY A 8 3.04 0.90 7.50
CA GLY A 8 2.83 -0.51 7.80
C GLY A 8 3.77 -1.46 7.05
N PHE A 9 3.45 -2.75 7.13
CA PHE A 9 4.33 -3.83 6.71
C PHE A 9 3.56 -4.88 5.92
N SER A 10 4.27 -5.59 5.05
CA SER A 10 3.78 -6.77 4.37
C SER A 10 4.66 -7.98 4.61
N ARG A 11 4.05 -9.16 4.58
CA ARG A 11 4.75 -10.44 4.72
C ARG A 11 5.46 -10.81 3.43
N CYS A 12 6.57 -11.53 3.56
CA CYS A 12 7.36 -12.06 2.44
C CYS A 12 6.48 -12.81 1.43
N THR A 13 5.50 -13.60 1.88
CA THR A 13 4.54 -14.30 0.99
C THR A 13 3.82 -13.37 0.02
N SER A 14 3.56 -12.11 0.40
CA SER A 14 2.80 -11.16 -0.40
C SER A 14 3.61 -10.48 -1.50
N PHE A 15 4.94 -10.40 -1.35
CA PHE A 15 5.82 -9.74 -2.33
C PHE A 15 6.87 -10.68 -2.96
N ARG A 16 6.98 -11.93 -2.49
CA ARG A 16 7.94 -12.90 -3.00
C ARG A 16 7.83 -13.10 -4.51
N GLY A 17 6.62 -13.25 -5.03
CA GLY A 17 6.39 -13.39 -6.47
C GLY A 17 7.03 -12.25 -7.26
N ARG A 18 6.79 -11.02 -6.81
CA ARG A 18 7.34 -9.81 -7.43
C ARG A 18 8.87 -9.78 -7.44
N ILE A 19 9.51 -9.98 -6.30
CA ILE A 19 10.98 -9.82 -6.20
C ILE A 19 11.77 -10.91 -6.95
N TYR A 20 11.10 -11.97 -7.43
CA TYR A 20 11.73 -13.04 -8.22
C TYR A 20 11.29 -13.11 -9.67
N ASN A 21 10.13 -12.53 -10.04
CA ASN A 21 9.54 -12.68 -11.36
C ASN A 21 9.32 -11.36 -12.11
N ASP A 22 9.21 -10.22 -11.40
CA ASP A 22 8.90 -8.93 -12.06
C ASP A 22 10.17 -8.21 -12.50
N SER A 23 10.08 -7.48 -13.62
CA SER A 23 11.18 -6.67 -14.18
C SER A 23 11.04 -5.17 -13.89
N ASN A 24 9.89 -4.72 -13.39
CA ASN A 24 9.58 -3.31 -13.13
C ASN A 24 9.97 -2.85 -11.71
N ILE A 25 11.02 -3.43 -11.13
CA ILE A 25 11.49 -3.14 -9.76
C ILE A 25 12.98 -2.80 -9.77
N ASP A 26 13.40 -1.86 -8.91
CA ASP A 26 14.79 -1.48 -8.74
C ASP A 26 15.65 -2.68 -8.29
N SER A 27 16.74 -2.93 -9.02
CA SER A 27 17.59 -4.12 -8.79
C SER A 27 18.28 -4.14 -7.43
N ALA A 28 18.66 -2.98 -6.89
CA ALA A 28 19.27 -2.88 -5.58
C ALA A 28 18.22 -3.16 -4.47
N PHE A 29 17.00 -2.67 -4.66
CA PHE A 29 15.87 -2.98 -3.79
C PHE A 29 15.47 -4.46 -3.82
N VAL A 30 15.46 -5.10 -5.00
CA VAL A 30 15.28 -6.56 -5.11
C VAL A 30 16.32 -7.31 -4.28
N LYS A 31 17.62 -6.98 -4.46
CA LYS A 31 18.70 -7.64 -3.73
C LYS A 31 18.56 -7.46 -2.21
N SER A 32 18.10 -6.28 -1.75
CA SER A 32 17.90 -6.06 -0.32
C SER A 32 16.77 -6.93 0.24
N LEU A 33 15.65 -7.06 -0.49
CA LEU A 33 14.50 -7.89 -0.11
C LEU A 33 14.81 -9.40 -0.18
N GLN A 34 15.52 -9.86 -1.20
CA GLN A 34 15.86 -11.28 -1.36
C GLN A 34 16.76 -11.82 -0.23
N ARG A 35 17.57 -10.97 0.42
CA ARG A 35 18.36 -11.36 1.60
C ARG A 35 17.51 -11.77 2.79
N ILE A 36 16.32 -11.19 2.93
CA ILE A 36 15.39 -11.46 4.04
C ILE A 36 14.23 -12.36 3.61
N CYS A 37 13.89 -12.38 2.33
CA CYS A 37 12.79 -13.12 1.73
C CYS A 37 13.33 -14.06 0.62
N PRO A 38 13.90 -15.22 0.98
CA PRO A 38 14.36 -16.23 0.02
C PRO A 38 13.19 -16.80 -0.82
N ARG A 39 13.53 -17.56 -1.88
CA ARG A 39 12.56 -18.24 -2.75
C ARG A 39 11.62 -19.19 -1.98
N SER A 40 12.07 -19.70 -0.83
CA SER A 40 11.30 -20.54 0.07
C SER A 40 11.72 -20.28 1.52
N GLY A 41 10.77 -20.29 2.45
CA GLY A 41 11.02 -19.98 3.87
C GLY A 41 10.93 -18.48 4.18
N ASN A 42 11.02 -18.14 5.47
CA ASN A 42 10.79 -16.78 6.01
C ASN A 42 9.43 -16.17 5.63
N ASP A 43 8.38 -17.00 5.49
CA ASP A 43 7.05 -16.54 5.07
C ASP A 43 6.47 -15.44 5.97
N SER A 44 6.71 -15.53 7.27
CA SER A 44 6.25 -14.56 8.27
C SER A 44 7.09 -13.28 8.36
N LEU A 45 8.23 -13.22 7.65
CA LEU A 45 9.11 -12.06 7.72
C LEU A 45 8.43 -10.83 7.12
N LEU A 46 8.59 -9.70 7.79
CA LEU A 46 7.97 -8.43 7.42
C LEU A 46 8.96 -7.50 6.72
N ALA A 47 8.50 -6.83 5.67
CA ALA A 47 9.16 -5.70 5.05
C ALA A 47 8.21 -4.49 5.07
N PRO A 48 8.74 -3.27 5.22
CA PRO A 48 7.91 -2.06 5.25
C PRO A 48 7.32 -1.80 3.86
N LEU A 49 6.04 -1.41 3.82
CA LEU A 49 5.36 -1.01 2.56
C LEU A 49 5.98 0.28 1.99
N ASP A 50 6.43 1.17 2.88
CA ASP A 50 7.23 2.35 2.55
C ASP A 50 8.63 2.23 3.16
N LEU A 51 9.67 2.15 2.31
CA LEU A 51 11.05 2.03 2.77
C LEU A 51 11.66 3.32 3.34
N ARG A 52 11.02 4.48 3.17
CA ARG A 52 11.53 5.79 3.60
C ARG A 52 10.97 6.16 4.97
N THR A 53 9.67 5.99 5.17
CA THR A 53 8.94 6.45 6.35
C THR A 53 7.90 5.42 6.82
N PRO A 54 8.30 4.20 7.24
CA PRO A 54 7.39 3.07 7.46
C PRO A 54 6.24 3.30 8.45
N THR A 55 6.37 4.29 9.33
CA THR A 55 5.43 4.61 10.41
C THR A 55 4.89 6.03 10.34
N PHE A 56 5.19 6.80 9.29
CA PHE A 56 4.73 8.18 9.15
C PHE A 56 3.87 8.34 7.91
N PHE A 57 2.66 8.87 8.08
CA PHE A 57 1.71 9.00 6.98
C PHE A 57 2.05 10.21 6.10
N ASP A 58 2.79 9.98 5.02
CA ASP A 58 3.19 11.00 4.06
C ASP A 58 3.07 10.52 2.59
N ASN A 59 3.66 11.26 1.65
CA ASN A 59 3.63 10.92 0.22
C ASN A 59 4.86 10.12 -0.26
N SER A 60 5.68 9.59 0.65
CA SER A 60 6.88 8.82 0.32
C SER A 60 6.54 7.56 -0.47
N TYR A 61 5.38 6.94 -0.25
CA TYR A 61 4.82 5.87 -1.07
C TYR A 61 4.90 6.17 -2.57
N TYR A 62 4.39 7.33 -3.01
CA TYR A 62 4.40 7.70 -4.43
C TYR A 62 5.82 8.01 -4.92
N ARG A 63 6.68 8.58 -4.06
CA ARG A 63 8.10 8.77 -4.39
C ARG A 63 8.81 7.43 -4.59
N ASN A 64 8.44 6.38 -3.85
CA ASN A 64 8.98 5.04 -4.05
C ASN A 64 8.55 4.47 -5.40
N LEU A 65 7.29 4.64 -5.80
CA LEU A 65 6.79 4.18 -7.10
C LEU A 65 7.58 4.81 -8.27
N LEU A 66 7.86 6.12 -8.20
CA LEU A 66 8.67 6.82 -9.20
C LEU A 66 10.07 6.23 -9.36
N ASN A 67 10.61 5.64 -8.29
CA ASN A 67 11.93 5.02 -8.27
C ASN A 67 11.89 3.50 -8.49
N LYS A 68 10.74 2.94 -8.90
CA LYS A 68 10.51 1.49 -9.03
C LYS A 68 10.73 0.71 -7.72
N LYS A 69 10.38 1.33 -6.59
CA LYS A 69 10.54 0.78 -5.23
C LYS A 69 9.22 0.54 -4.49
N GLY A 70 8.10 0.35 -5.20
CA GLY A 70 6.91 -0.23 -4.54
C GLY A 70 7.23 -1.64 -4.01
N LEU A 71 6.58 -2.09 -2.94
CA LEU A 71 6.83 -3.42 -2.38
C LEU A 71 5.98 -4.51 -3.05
N LEU A 72 4.68 -4.27 -3.22
CA LEU A 72 3.74 -5.26 -3.78
C LEU A 72 3.61 -5.08 -5.28
N HIS A 73 3.34 -6.15 -6.03
CA HIS A 73 3.07 -6.07 -7.48
C HIS A 73 2.04 -4.97 -7.79
N SER A 74 0.91 -5.01 -7.08
CA SER A 74 -0.16 -4.01 -7.18
C SER A 74 0.27 -2.56 -6.97
N ASP A 75 1.31 -2.31 -6.17
CA ASP A 75 1.77 -0.94 -5.91
C ASP A 75 2.43 -0.36 -7.15
N GLN A 76 3.25 -1.15 -7.85
CA GLN A 76 4.02 -0.68 -8.99
C GLN A 76 3.21 -0.57 -10.27
N GLU A 77 2.12 -1.31 -10.39
CA GLU A 77 1.21 -1.17 -11.54
C GLU A 77 0.54 0.21 -11.61
N PHE A 78 0.50 0.99 -10.52
CA PHE A 78 0.11 2.40 -10.57
C PHE A 78 1.13 3.30 -11.28
N PHE A 79 2.36 2.83 -11.47
CA PHE A 79 3.44 3.57 -12.14
C PHE A 79 4.22 2.65 -13.08
N ASN A 80 3.56 2.25 -14.16
CA ASN A 80 4.08 1.31 -15.16
C ASN A 80 3.58 1.63 -16.58
N GLY A 81 3.42 2.93 -16.91
CA GLY A 81 2.80 3.34 -18.18
C GLY A 81 1.27 3.29 -18.14
N SER A 82 0.69 3.38 -16.95
CA SER A 82 -0.75 3.31 -16.70
C SER A 82 -1.42 4.69 -16.82
N SER A 83 -2.75 4.71 -16.87
CA SER A 83 -3.53 5.96 -16.73
C SER A 83 -3.35 6.63 -15.36
N ALA A 84 -2.85 5.91 -14.35
CA ALA A 84 -2.60 6.42 -13.01
C ALA A 84 -1.24 7.13 -12.85
N ASP A 85 -0.34 7.02 -13.82
CA ASP A 85 1.02 7.56 -13.74
C ASP A 85 1.04 9.07 -13.47
N LEU A 86 0.09 9.82 -14.05
CA LEU A 86 -0.05 11.25 -13.82
C LEU A 86 -0.41 11.56 -12.35
N LEU A 87 -1.35 10.80 -11.77
CA LEU A 87 -1.72 10.96 -10.37
C LEU A 87 -0.57 10.62 -9.42
N VAL A 88 0.18 9.55 -9.72
CA VAL A 88 1.38 9.20 -8.94
C VAL A 88 2.39 10.35 -8.95
N LYS A 89 2.69 10.92 -10.12
CA LYS A 89 3.58 12.08 -10.25
C LYS A 89 3.06 13.29 -9.47
N THR A 90 1.76 13.56 -9.53
CA THR A 90 1.11 14.66 -8.79
C THR A 90 1.27 14.48 -7.29
N TYR A 91 0.91 13.31 -6.75
CA TYR A 91 0.99 13.05 -5.32
C TYR A 91 2.43 13.00 -4.80
N ALA A 92 3.38 12.51 -5.58
CA ALA A 92 4.80 12.53 -5.21
C ALA A 92 5.38 13.96 -5.10
N ARG A 93 4.88 14.89 -5.92
CA ARG A 93 5.29 16.31 -5.93
C ARG A 93 4.57 17.14 -4.88
N ASN A 94 3.27 16.90 -4.67
CA ASN A 94 2.43 17.69 -3.79
C ASN A 94 1.74 16.83 -2.71
N PRO A 95 2.27 16.79 -1.48
CA PRO A 95 1.67 16.03 -0.38
C PRO A 95 0.28 16.56 0.02
N PHE A 96 0.01 17.86 -0.14
CA PHE A 96 -1.31 18.43 0.18
C PHE A 96 -2.40 17.88 -0.73
N THR A 97 -2.13 17.76 -2.04
CA THR A 97 -3.07 17.15 -2.99
C THR A 97 -3.35 15.69 -2.63
N PHE A 98 -2.31 14.94 -2.24
CA PHE A 98 -2.48 13.57 -1.75
C PHE A 98 -3.38 13.51 -0.52
N PHE A 99 -3.11 14.30 0.51
CA PHE A 99 -3.92 14.26 1.74
C PHE A 99 -5.37 14.65 1.52
N ASN A 100 -5.62 15.69 0.72
CA ASN A 100 -6.96 16.14 0.38
C ASN A 100 -7.77 15.05 -0.34
N ASP A 101 -7.17 14.41 -1.34
CA ASP A 101 -7.85 13.37 -2.11
C ASP A 101 -7.97 12.06 -1.31
N PHE A 102 -6.99 11.74 -0.46
CA PHE A 102 -7.05 10.60 0.43
C PHE A 102 -8.21 10.76 1.42
N ALA A 103 -8.37 11.93 2.04
CA ALA A 103 -9.49 12.21 2.95
C ALA A 103 -10.84 12.04 2.24
N LYS A 104 -11.00 12.60 1.04
CA LYS A 104 -12.21 12.43 0.21
C LYS A 104 -12.48 10.95 -0.11
N ALA A 105 -11.44 10.21 -0.46
CA ALA A 105 -11.57 8.79 -0.77
C ALA A 105 -12.02 7.97 0.46
N MET A 106 -11.52 8.30 1.65
CA MET A 106 -11.90 7.65 2.90
C MET A 106 -13.36 7.93 3.27
N VAL A 107 -13.85 9.17 3.09
CA VAL A 107 -15.27 9.51 3.29
C VAL A 107 -16.17 8.80 2.29
N LYS A 108 -15.73 8.70 1.02
CA LYS A 108 -16.48 7.94 0.00
C LYS A 108 -16.54 6.45 0.34
N MET A 109 -15.44 5.88 0.84
CA MET A 109 -15.37 4.48 1.25
C MET A 109 -16.26 4.20 2.48
N SER A 110 -16.29 5.10 3.47
CA SER A 110 -17.15 4.93 4.65
C SER A 110 -18.64 4.97 4.33
N SER A 111 -19.00 5.56 3.18
CA SER A 111 -20.38 5.65 2.70
C SER A 111 -20.83 4.41 1.91
N ILE A 112 -20.01 3.37 1.80
CA ILE A 112 -20.38 2.14 1.08
C ILE A 112 -21.36 1.33 1.93
N ARG A 113 -22.64 1.34 1.51
CA ARG A 113 -23.73 0.50 2.06
C ARG A 113 -23.78 0.45 3.60
N PRO A 114 -23.86 1.62 4.28
CA PRO A 114 -23.91 1.63 5.73
C PRO A 114 -25.21 1.01 6.24
N VAL A 115 -25.12 0.30 7.37
CA VAL A 115 -26.28 -0.18 8.11
C VAL A 115 -26.84 0.99 8.93
N THR A 116 -28.05 1.44 8.60
CA THR A 116 -28.68 2.65 9.17
C THR A 116 -30.13 2.41 9.58
N GLY A 117 -30.65 3.31 10.42
CA GLY A 117 -32.01 3.22 10.97
C GLY A 117 -32.13 2.04 11.94
N ASN A 118 -33.23 1.31 11.87
CA ASN A 118 -33.48 0.14 12.72
C ASN A 118 -32.91 -1.17 12.13
N ARG A 119 -32.00 -1.08 11.16
CA ARG A 119 -31.29 -2.26 10.61
C ARG A 119 -30.04 -2.51 11.44
N GLY A 120 -29.72 -3.78 11.71
CA GLY A 120 -28.56 -4.18 12.50
C GLY A 120 -28.70 -3.88 13.99
N GLU A 121 -27.57 -3.76 14.68
CA GLU A 121 -27.51 -3.56 16.13
C GLU A 121 -26.25 -2.78 16.53
N ILE A 122 -26.28 -2.16 17.71
CA ILE A 122 -25.08 -1.65 18.37
C ILE A 122 -24.52 -2.78 19.23
N ARG A 123 -23.42 -3.38 18.78
CA ARG A 123 -22.78 -4.51 19.49
C ARG A 123 -22.15 -4.04 20.80
N LYS A 124 -22.37 -4.79 21.87
CA LYS A 124 -21.64 -4.64 23.14
C LYS A 124 -20.25 -5.24 23.07
N ASN A 125 -20.07 -6.27 22.25
CA ASN A 125 -18.80 -6.91 21.95
C ASN A 125 -18.69 -7.12 20.44
N CYS A 126 -17.73 -6.46 19.78
CA CYS A 126 -17.59 -6.53 18.32
C CYS A 126 -17.39 -7.95 17.76
N ARG A 127 -16.95 -8.90 18.60
CA ARG A 127 -16.65 -10.29 18.21
C ARG A 127 -17.88 -11.18 18.07
N GLN A 128 -19.04 -10.76 18.56
CA GLN A 128 -20.27 -11.56 18.52
C GLN A 128 -21.51 -10.68 18.28
N ALA A 129 -22.61 -11.29 17.84
CA ALA A 129 -23.91 -10.66 17.90
C ALA A 129 -24.35 -10.53 19.37
N ASN A 130 -25.23 -9.57 19.68
CA ASN A 130 -25.81 -9.45 21.02
C ASN A 130 -26.76 -10.60 21.35
#